data_AF-A0A918U729-F1
#
_entry.id   AF-A0A918U729-F1
#
_cell.length_a   1.000
_cell.length_b   1.000
_cell.length_c   1.000
_cell.angle_alpha   90.00
_cell.angle_beta   90.00
_cell.angle_gamma   90.00
#
_symmetry.space_group_name_H-M   'P 1'
#
loop_
_entity.id
_entity.type
_entity.pdbx_description
1 polymer ?
#
loop_
_entity_poly.entity_id
_entity_poly.type
_entity_poly.pdbx_seq_one_letter_code
_entity_poly.pdbx_strand_id
1 'polypeptide(L)'
;MPAAGESERAPNIAKDVWDAAGIRAKSEGLPLIWIMSRALAEYAAGTLSLSRTATGARAGSRRGRSIFATDAVWSGADEQRAKDRIRSMSALCEILLDAYARGEIHPYARMVTTAQRDALAAPSTPDGATPGPSLPAAA
;
A
#
# COMPACT_ATOMS: atom_id res chain seq x y z
N MET A 1 2.08 -14.09 -16.83
CA MET A 1 0.86 -14.91 -17.02
C MET A 1 0.01 -14.78 -15.77
N PRO A 2 -1.30 -14.53 -15.87
CA PRO A 2 -2.21 -14.60 -14.72
C PRO A 2 -2.25 -16.04 -14.18
N ALA A 3 -2.42 -16.20 -12.86
CA ALA A 3 -2.65 -17.50 -12.26
C ALA A 3 -4.01 -18.06 -12.70
N ALA A 4 -4.18 -19.39 -12.66
CA ALA A 4 -5.44 -20.04 -13.02
C ALA A 4 -6.61 -19.44 -12.19
N GLY A 5 -7.58 -18.81 -12.87
CA GLY A 5 -8.73 -18.15 -12.24
C GLY A 5 -8.57 -16.65 -11.97
N GLU A 6 -7.44 -16.03 -12.33
CA GLU A 6 -7.28 -14.57 -12.30
C GLU A 6 -7.72 -13.93 -13.61
N SER A 7 -8.60 -12.93 -13.50
CA SER A 7 -9.07 -12.11 -14.61
C SER A 7 -8.33 -10.77 -14.60
N GLU A 8 -7.89 -10.31 -15.77
CA GLU A 8 -7.41 -8.93 -15.92
C GLU A 8 -8.58 -7.96 -15.77
N ARG A 9 -8.41 -6.95 -14.92
CA ARG A 9 -9.36 -5.85 -14.72
C ARG A 9 -8.66 -4.53 -14.98
N ALA A 10 -9.39 -3.57 -15.55
CA ALA A 10 -8.85 -2.26 -15.90
C ALA A 10 -9.66 -1.12 -15.24
N PRO A 11 -9.60 -0.97 -13.89
CA PRO A 11 -10.17 0.19 -13.22
C PRO A 11 -9.59 1.49 -13.76
N ASN A 12 -10.41 2.55 -13.78
CA ASN A 12 -10.01 3.86 -14.26
C ASN A 12 -9.39 4.68 -13.13
N ILE A 13 -8.05 4.67 -13.08
CA ILE A 13 -7.27 5.23 -11.98
C ILE A 13 -6.57 6.51 -12.43
N ALA A 14 -6.63 7.54 -11.58
CA ALA A 14 -5.88 8.78 -11.76
C ALA A 14 -4.35 8.52 -11.88
N LYS A 15 -3.72 9.15 -12.87
CA LYS A 15 -2.28 8.99 -13.14
C LYS A 15 -1.43 9.28 -11.90
N ASP A 16 -1.72 10.36 -11.18
CA ASP A 16 -0.92 10.81 -10.03
C ASP A 16 -0.97 9.81 -8.87
N VAL A 17 -2.14 9.19 -8.63
CA VAL A 17 -2.30 8.15 -7.59
C VAL A 17 -1.49 6.91 -7.95
N TRP A 18 -1.57 6.49 -9.22
CA TRP A 18 -0.79 5.34 -9.72
C TRP A 18 0.71 5.59 -9.65
N ASP A 19 1.16 6.81 -9.99
CA ASP A 19 2.56 7.18 -9.98
C ASP A 19 3.12 7.27 -8.56
N ALA A 20 2.39 7.93 -7.64
CA ALA A 20 2.77 8.03 -6.24
C ALA A 20 2.89 6.65 -5.57
N ALA A 21 1.90 5.77 -5.78
CA ALA A 21 1.97 4.39 -5.31
C ALA A 21 3.11 3.61 -6.00
N GLY A 22 3.36 3.88 -7.28
CA GLY A 22 4.46 3.27 -8.03
C GLY A 22 5.85 3.66 -7.53
N ILE A 23 6.05 4.93 -7.13
CA ILE A 23 7.31 5.40 -6.52
C ILE A 23 7.57 4.65 -5.22
N ARG A 24 6.53 4.52 -4.37
CA ARG A 24 6.65 3.77 -3.11
C ARG A 24 6.94 2.30 -3.34
N ALA A 25 6.19 1.66 -4.23
CA ALA A 25 6.39 0.25 -4.59
C ALA A 25 7.81 -0.01 -5.08
N LYS A 26 8.36 0.89 -5.90
CA LYS A 26 9.76 0.84 -6.34
C LYS A 26 10.74 0.96 -5.18
N SER A 27 10.50 1.86 -4.22
CA SER A 27 11.36 2.00 -3.03
C SER A 27 11.38 0.75 -2.15
N GLU A 28 10.28 -0.01 -2.16
CA GLU A 28 10.13 -1.27 -1.42
C GLU A 28 10.58 -2.50 -2.24
N GLY A 29 10.97 -2.32 -3.50
CA GLY A 29 11.37 -3.41 -4.40
C GLY A 29 10.21 -4.32 -4.83
N LEU A 30 8.97 -3.85 -4.71
CA LEU A 30 7.76 -4.64 -4.95
C LEU A 30 7.02 -4.19 -6.22
N PRO A 31 6.43 -5.12 -7.00
CA PRO A 31 5.63 -4.75 -8.15
C PRO A 31 4.29 -4.16 -7.73
N LEU A 32 3.97 -2.95 -8.21
CA LEU A 32 2.73 -2.24 -7.85
C LEU A 32 1.46 -3.06 -8.12
N ILE A 33 1.44 -3.82 -9.23
CA ILE A 33 0.30 -4.69 -9.59
C ILE A 33 0.08 -5.74 -8.49
N TRP A 34 1.15 -6.35 -7.98
CA TRP A 34 1.08 -7.34 -6.91
C TRP A 34 0.56 -6.73 -5.60
N ILE A 35 1.04 -5.53 -5.23
CA ILE A 35 0.57 -4.79 -4.06
C ILE A 35 -0.93 -4.53 -4.17
N MET A 36 -1.39 -4.11 -5.35
CA MET A 36 -2.78 -3.81 -5.60
C MET A 36 -3.69 -5.05 -5.53
N SER A 37 -3.28 -6.15 -6.18
CA SER A 37 -3.97 -7.45 -6.09
C SER A 37 -4.09 -7.92 -4.64
N ARG A 38 -3.02 -7.74 -3.86
CA ARG A 38 -2.99 -8.12 -2.44
C ARG A 38 -3.89 -7.23 -1.59
N ALA A 39 -3.83 -5.91 -1.76
CA ALA A 39 -4.68 -4.97 -1.04
C ALA A 39 -6.17 -5.24 -1.29
N LEU A 40 -6.55 -5.57 -2.53
CA LEU A 40 -7.92 -5.99 -2.87
C LEU A 40 -8.33 -7.27 -2.16
N ALA A 41 -7.46 -8.29 -2.12
CA ALA A 41 -7.75 -9.53 -1.43
C ALA A 41 -7.93 -9.33 0.09
N GLU A 42 -7.08 -8.53 0.72
CA GLU A 42 -7.18 -8.25 2.16
C GLU A 42 -8.40 -7.38 2.50
N TYR A 43 -8.78 -6.46 1.60
CA TYR A 43 -10.00 -5.68 1.72
C TYR A 43 -11.25 -6.53 1.55
N ALA A 44 -11.30 -7.41 0.54
CA ALA A 44 -12.38 -8.37 0.33
C ALA A 44 -12.57 -9.31 1.52
N ALA A 45 -11.47 -9.71 2.17
CA ALA A 45 -11.50 -10.51 3.39
C ALA A 45 -11.90 -9.72 4.66
N GLY A 46 -12.11 -8.39 4.55
CA GLY A 46 -12.39 -7.52 5.69
C GLY A 46 -11.22 -7.31 6.64
N THR A 47 -10.02 -7.78 6.28
CA THR A 47 -8.81 -7.68 7.12
C THR A 47 -8.09 -6.35 6.98
N LEU A 48 -8.41 -5.59 5.93
CA LEU A 48 -7.90 -4.25 5.68
C LEU A 48 -9.06 -3.27 5.83
N SER A 49 -9.03 -2.46 6.89
CA SER A 49 -10.02 -1.41 7.13
C SER A 49 -9.53 -0.09 6.55
N LEU A 50 -10.35 0.51 5.69
CA LEU A 50 -10.09 1.84 5.15
C LEU A 50 -10.61 2.89 6.15
N SER A 51 -9.73 3.80 6.59
CA SER A 51 -10.17 4.99 7.30
C SER A 51 -11.01 5.85 6.37
N ARG A 52 -12.22 6.23 6.82
CA ARG A 52 -13.22 7.02 6.07
C ARG A 52 -12.66 8.32 5.48
N THR A 53 -11.53 8.80 5.99
CA THR A 53 -10.83 10.03 5.61
C THR A 53 -10.05 9.96 4.30
N ALA A 54 -9.95 8.80 3.64
CA ALA A 54 -9.30 8.68 2.32
C ALA A 54 -9.99 9.60 1.31
N THR A 55 -9.42 10.79 1.14
CA THR A 55 -10.06 11.91 0.48
C THR A 55 -10.17 11.60 -1.00
N GLY A 56 -11.40 11.65 -1.51
CA GLY A 56 -11.76 11.15 -2.83
C GLY A 56 -10.93 11.73 -3.97
N ALA A 57 -10.65 10.86 -4.94
CA ALA A 57 -10.67 11.13 -6.37
C ALA A 57 -10.29 12.57 -6.76
N ARG A 58 -8.99 12.89 -6.79
CA ARG A 58 -8.51 14.10 -7.50
C ARG A 58 -8.96 14.04 -8.95
N ALA A 59 -9.48 15.16 -9.46
CA ALA A 59 -9.85 15.35 -10.86
C ALA A 59 -8.56 15.49 -11.69
N GLY A 60 -7.91 14.37 -12.00
CA GLY A 60 -6.73 14.28 -12.85
C GLY A 60 -6.98 13.41 -14.08
N SER A 61 -5.98 13.31 -14.96
CA SER A 61 -6.03 12.39 -16.11
C SER A 61 -6.13 10.94 -15.63
N ARG A 62 -7.26 10.28 -15.90
CA ARG A 62 -7.53 8.89 -15.51
C ARG A 62 -7.28 7.96 -16.70
N ARG A 63 -6.71 6.78 -16.44
CA ARG A 63 -6.53 5.75 -17.46
C ARG A 63 -6.86 4.37 -16.88
N GLY A 64 -7.36 3.47 -17.72
CA GLY A 64 -7.48 2.05 -17.39
C GLY A 64 -6.10 1.48 -17.03
N ARG A 65 -5.97 0.96 -15.81
CA ARG A 65 -4.74 0.32 -15.32
C ARG A 65 -5.00 -1.16 -15.08
N SER A 66 -4.23 -2.00 -15.76
CA SER A 66 -4.35 -3.45 -15.62
C SER A 66 -3.95 -3.90 -14.22
N ILE A 67 -4.87 -4.62 -13.58
CA ILE A 67 -4.67 -5.32 -12.32
C ILE A 67 -5.23 -6.73 -12.47
N PHE A 68 -4.66 -7.68 -11.74
CA PHE A 68 -5.11 -9.08 -11.77
C PHE A 68 -5.83 -9.40 -10.47
N ALA A 69 -7.05 -9.92 -10.58
CA ALA A 69 -7.82 -10.38 -9.44
C ALA A 69 -8.69 -11.56 -9.84
N THR A 70 -8.88 -12.51 -8.92
CA THR A 70 -9.87 -13.56 -9.10
C THR A 70 -11.28 -12.97 -9.02
N ASP A 71 -12.25 -13.60 -9.67
CA ASP A 71 -13.66 -13.17 -9.61
C ASP A 71 -14.21 -13.18 -8.18
N ALA A 72 -13.74 -14.08 -7.32
CA ALA A 72 -14.10 -14.11 -5.91
C ALA A 72 -13.58 -12.89 -5.14
N VAL A 73 -12.31 -12.50 -5.36
CA VAL A 73 -11.73 -11.29 -4.74
C VAL A 73 -12.43 -10.04 -5.26
N TRP A 74 -12.69 -9.98 -6.57
CA TRP A 74 -13.34 -8.83 -7.19
C TRP A 74 -14.76 -8.63 -6.66
N SER A 75 -15.56 -9.70 -6.63
CA SER A 75 -16.94 -9.67 -6.13
C SER A 75 -16.98 -9.40 -4.62
N GLY A 76 -16.14 -10.05 -3.82
CA GLY A 76 -16.06 -9.80 -2.38
C GLY A 76 -15.63 -8.37 -2.05
N ALA A 77 -14.69 -7.81 -2.82
CA ALA A 77 -14.33 -6.40 -2.71
C ALA A 77 -15.50 -5.49 -3.05
N ASP A 78 -16.27 -5.77 -4.11
CA ASP A 78 -17.42 -4.93 -4.49
C ASP A 78 -18.56 -4.97 -3.44
N GLU A 79 -18.83 -6.14 -2.85
CA GLU A 79 -19.77 -6.27 -1.74
C GLU A 79 -19.34 -5.47 -0.51
N GLN A 80 -18.07 -5.59 -0.10
CA GLN A 80 -17.55 -4.87 1.06
C GLN A 80 -17.55 -3.35 0.83
N ARG A 81 -17.18 -2.95 -0.38
CA ARG A 81 -17.19 -1.58 -0.86
C ARG A 81 -18.58 -0.94 -0.84
N ALA A 82 -19.63 -1.70 -1.11
CA ALA A 82 -21.01 -1.24 -0.98
C ALA A 82 -21.37 -0.95 0.49
N LYS A 83 -20.91 -1.79 1.43
CA LYS A 83 -21.08 -1.55 2.89
C LYS A 83 -20.35 -0.28 3.33
N ASP A 84 -19.15 -0.06 2.80
CA ASP A 84 -18.34 1.13 3.08
C ASP A 84 -18.80 2.38 2.30
N ARG A 85 -19.88 2.28 1.52
CA ARG A 85 -20.50 3.35 0.71
C ARG A 85 -19.55 4.01 -0.28
N ILE A 86 -18.58 3.27 -0.80
CA ILE A 86 -17.66 3.79 -1.82
C ILE A 86 -18.41 3.80 -3.17
N ARG A 87 -18.12 4.74 -4.07
CA ARG A 87 -18.91 4.96 -5.32
C ARG A 87 -18.69 3.97 -6.48
N SER A 88 -17.45 3.62 -6.84
CA SER A 88 -17.15 2.58 -7.84
C SER A 88 -15.90 1.73 -7.51
N MET A 89 -15.75 0.54 -8.10
CA MET A 89 -14.52 -0.26 -7.94
C MET A 89 -13.26 0.53 -8.30
N SER A 90 -13.34 1.44 -9.27
CA SER A 90 -12.25 2.38 -9.58
C SER A 90 -11.95 3.32 -8.41
N ALA A 91 -12.97 3.85 -7.73
CA ALA A 91 -12.78 4.69 -6.54
C ALA A 91 -12.17 3.90 -5.37
N LEU A 92 -12.57 2.64 -5.17
CA LEU A 92 -11.93 1.76 -4.18
C LEU A 92 -10.45 1.56 -4.52
N CYS A 93 -10.15 1.28 -5.79
CA CYS A 93 -8.78 1.12 -6.25
C CYS A 93 -7.93 2.37 -6.01
N GLU A 94 -8.47 3.55 -6.29
CA GLU A 94 -7.80 4.82 -6.00
C GLU A 94 -7.57 5.03 -4.51
N ILE A 95 -8.56 4.72 -3.66
CA ILE A 95 -8.44 4.84 -2.21
C ILE A 95 -7.34 3.91 -1.66
N LEU A 96 -7.32 2.64 -2.10
CA LEU A 96 -6.31 1.68 -1.67
C LEU A 96 -4.89 2.13 -2.08
N LEU A 97 -4.73 2.58 -3.33
CA LEU A 97 -3.43 3.05 -3.81
C LEU A 97 -2.97 4.34 -3.13
N ASP A 98 -3.88 5.28 -2.88
CA ASP A 98 -3.57 6.53 -2.18
C ASP A 98 -3.18 6.25 -0.71
N ALA A 99 -3.94 5.40 -0.02
CA ALA A 99 -3.61 4.98 1.35
C ALA A 99 -2.26 4.24 1.41
N TYR A 100 -1.96 3.41 0.41
CA TYR A 100 -0.66 2.74 0.31
C TYR A 100 0.47 3.75 0.06
N ALA A 101 0.30 4.67 -0.89
CA ALA A 101 1.29 5.72 -1.18
C ALA A 101 1.63 6.54 0.09
N ARG A 102 0.63 6.86 0.90
CA ARG A 102 0.79 7.54 2.20
C ARG A 102 1.37 6.66 3.31
N GLY A 103 1.33 5.34 3.14
CA GLY A 103 1.79 4.39 4.16
C GLY A 103 0.77 4.13 5.26
N GLU A 104 -0.50 4.45 5.02
CA GLU A 104 -1.59 4.15 5.94
C GLU A 104 -1.94 2.66 5.91
N ILE A 105 -1.73 1.99 4.76
CA ILE A 105 -1.93 0.55 4.60
C ILE A 105 -0.63 -0.13 4.16
N HIS A 106 -0.41 -1.33 4.68
CA HIS A 106 0.72 -2.19 4.31
C HIS A 106 0.20 -3.60 4.00
N PRO A 107 -0.26 -3.86 2.77
CA PRO A 107 -0.98 -5.08 2.40
C PRO A 107 -0.10 -6.36 2.44
N TYR A 108 1.19 -6.20 2.72
CA TYR A 108 2.16 -7.28 2.90
C TYR A 108 2.72 -7.33 4.32
N ALA A 109 2.28 -6.47 5.26
CA ALA A 109 2.79 -6.45 6.63
C ALA A 109 2.54 -7.75 7.41
N ARG A 110 1.62 -8.60 6.96
CA ARG A 110 1.43 -9.95 7.50
C ARG A 110 2.45 -10.97 6.99
N MET A 111 3.15 -10.68 5.90
CA MET A 111 4.28 -11.47 5.38
C MET A 111 5.63 -10.99 5.93
N VAL A 112 5.71 -9.72 6.35
CA VAL A 112 6.86 -9.18 7.08
C VAL A 112 6.97 -9.94 8.40
N THR A 113 7.99 -10.81 8.51
CA THR A 113 8.30 -11.48 9.76
C THR A 113 8.54 -10.43 10.84
N THR A 114 8.26 -10.78 12.10
CA THR A 114 8.45 -9.88 13.25
C THR A 114 9.82 -9.19 13.22
N ALA A 115 10.85 -9.86 12.72
CA ALA A 115 12.22 -9.34 12.56
C ALA A 115 12.34 -8.15 11.58
N GLN A 116 11.64 -8.17 10.44
CA GLN A 116 11.66 -7.04 9.50
C GLN A 116 10.79 -5.88 9.97
N ARG A 117 9.73 -6.17 10.75
CA ARG A 117 8.92 -5.14 11.43
C ARG A 117 9.77 -4.37 12.46
N ASP A 118 10.59 -5.10 13.23
CA ASP A 118 11.50 -4.53 14.22
C ASP A 118 12.60 -3.68 13.54
N ALA A 119 13.16 -4.17 12.43
CA ALA A 119 14.14 -3.43 11.64
C ALA A 119 13.60 -2.12 11.04
N LEU A 120 12.30 -2.03 10.74
CA LEU A 120 11.66 -0.81 10.22
C LEU A 120 11.19 0.14 11.36
N ALA A 121 10.92 -0.41 12.55
CA ALA A 121 10.55 0.36 13.74
C ALA A 121 11.77 0.92 14.49
N ALA A 122 12.97 0.41 14.20
CA ALA A 122 14.20 0.96 14.73
C ALA A 122 14.40 2.39 14.20
N PRO A 123 14.36 3.44 15.05
CA PRO A 123 14.79 4.76 14.61
C PRO A 123 16.24 4.62 14.18
N SER A 124 16.54 5.01 12.93
CA SER A 124 17.92 5.21 12.48
C SER A 124 18.57 6.15 13.49
N THR A 125 19.29 5.57 14.44
CA THR A 125 20.01 6.34 15.44
C THR A 125 21.14 6.98 14.66
N PRO A 126 21.23 8.31 14.54
CA PRO A 126 22.39 8.93 13.96
C PRO A 126 23.55 8.65 14.91
N ASP A 127 24.35 7.64 14.57
CA ASP A 127 25.61 7.36 15.25
C ASP A 127 26.57 8.49 14.92
N GLY A 128 26.61 9.45 15.83
CA GLY A 128 27.39 10.68 15.73
C GLY A 128 27.65 11.24 17.12
N ALA A 129 27.84 10.36 18.11
CA ALA A 129 28.34 10.75 19.41
C ALA A 129 29.87 10.87 19.32
N THR A 130 30.36 12.06 19.02
CA THR A 130 31.71 12.45 19.46
C THR A 130 31.65 13.83 20.10
N PRO A 131 31.62 13.88 21.43
CA PRO A 131 32.20 14.99 22.15
C PRO A 131 33.44 14.51 22.92
N GLY A 132 34.61 15.03 22.54
CA GLY A 132 35.66 15.32 23.54
C GLY A 132 35.21 16.52 24.42
N PRO A 133 35.96 16.97 25.45
CA PRO A 133 37.39 16.73 25.70
C PRO A 133 37.81 16.50 27.20
N SER A 134 39.10 16.16 27.39
CA SER A 134 40.01 16.52 28.51
C SER A 134 39.86 16.03 29.98
N LEU A 135 40.91 15.27 30.41
CA LEU A 135 41.74 15.32 31.66
C LEU A 135 41.16 14.89 33.04
N PRO A 136 41.98 14.54 34.09
CA PRO A 136 43.45 14.33 34.19
C PRO A 136 43.99 13.12 35.05
N ALA A 137 45.30 12.86 34.90
CA ALA A 137 46.36 12.49 35.88
C ALA A 137 46.41 11.16 36.72
N ALA A 138 47.66 10.83 37.07
CA ALA A 138 48.23 9.82 38.01
C ALA A 138 48.58 8.44 37.39
N ALA A 139 49.79 7.90 37.49
CA ALA A 139 50.94 8.14 38.36
C ALA A 139 52.27 7.82 37.63
#